data_AF-A0A6X8MAU6-F1
#
_entry.id   AF-A0A6X8MAU6-F1
#
_cell.length_a   1.000
_cell.length_b   1.000
_cell.length_c   1.000
_cell.angle_alpha   90.00
_cell.angle_beta   90.00
_cell.angle_gamma   90.00
#
_symmetry.space_group_name_H-M   'P 1'
#
loop_
_entity.id
_entity.type
_entity.pdbx_description
1 polymer ?
#
loop_
_entity_poly.entity_id
_entity_poly.type
_entity_poly.pdbx_seq_one_letter_code
_entity_poly.pdbx_strand_id
1 'polypeptide(L)' 'MTEYLDDKDKELLKEIQKDCAQTLWQLAYKVGLTPTPCFKRL' A
#
# COMPACT_ATOMS: atom_id res chain seq x y z
N MET A 1 1.35 -14.00 17.16
CA MET A 1 1.64 -12.55 17.02
C MET A 1 0.59 -11.99 16.09
N THR A 2 -0.32 -11.17 16.59
CA THR A 2 -1.28 -10.46 15.73
C THR A 2 -0.53 -9.24 15.20
N GLU A 3 0.02 -9.35 13.99
CA GLU A 3 0.68 -8.21 13.35
C GLU A 3 -0.36 -7.12 13.12
N TYR A 4 -0.13 -5.96 13.73
CA TYR A 4 -1.05 -4.84 13.64
C TYR A 4 -0.81 -4.11 12.32
N LEU A 5 -1.78 -4.23 11.40
CA LEU A 5 -1.82 -3.42 10.18
C LEU A 5 -2.19 -1.99 10.57
N ASP A 6 -1.31 -1.04 10.26
CA ASP A 6 -1.62 0.36 10.43
C ASP A 6 -2.57 0.85 9.33
N ASP A 7 -2.99 2.11 9.41
CA ASP A 7 -3.96 2.65 8.47
C ASP A 7 -3.44 2.72 7.03
N LYS A 8 -2.13 2.88 6.84
CA LYS A 8 -1.51 2.88 5.51
C LYS A 8 -1.48 1.48 4.91
N ASP A 9 -1.27 0.45 5.73
CA ASP A 9 -1.31 -0.93 5.25
C ASP A 9 -2.74 -1.30 4.81
N LYS A 10 -3.76 -0.88 5.58
CA LYS A 10 -5.17 -1.11 5.21
C LYS A 10 -5.55 -0.36 3.92
N GLU A 11 -5.11 0.88 3.77
CA GLU A 11 -5.30 1.65 2.54
C GLU A 11 -4.62 0.99 1.33
N LEU A 12 -3.39 0.51 1.52
CA LEU A 12 -2.62 -0.17 0.47
C LEU A 12 -3.29 -1.48 0.05
N LEU A 13 -3.72 -2.30 1.00
CA LEU A 13 -4.48 -3.52 0.74
C LEU A 13 -5.78 -3.23 -0.01
N LYS A 14 -6.50 -2.16 0.36
CA LYS A 14 -7.73 -1.76 -0.31
C LYS A 14 -7.50 -1.38 -1.78
N GLU A 15 -6.43 -0.66 -2.09
CA GLU A 15 -6.10 -0.31 -3.48
C GLU A 15 -5.64 -1.54 -4.28
N ILE A 16 -4.81 -2.41 -3.71
CA ILE A 16 -4.34 -3.64 -4.39
C ILE A 16 -5.49 -4.61 -4.66
N GLN A 17 -6.39 -4.80 -3.69
CA GLN A 17 -7.57 -5.66 -3.86
C GLN A 17 -8.54 -5.12 -4.91
N LYS A 18 -8.59 -3.79 -5.07
CA LYS A 18 -9.42 -3.14 -6.09
C LYS A 18 -8.83 -3.30 -7.48
N ASP A 19 -7.51 -3.13 -7.62
CA ASP A 19 -6.78 -3.31 -8.87
C ASP A 19 -5.32 -3.67 -8.58
N CYS A 20 -4.98 -4.93 -8.84
CA CYS A 20 -3.65 -5.48 -8.61
C CYS A 20 -2.66 -5.18 -9.74
N ALA A 21 -3.10 -4.60 -10.86
CA ALA A 21 -2.24 -4.22 -11.98
C ALA A 21 -1.63 -2.81 -11.79
N GLN A 22 -2.03 -2.10 -10.74
CA GLN A 22 -1.47 -0.79 -10.41
C GLN A 22 0.04 -0.88 -10.14
N THR A 23 0.78 0.06 -10.71
CA THR A 23 2.21 0.17 -10.47
C THR A 23 2.48 0.64 -9.03
N LEU A 24 3.67 0.32 -8.51
CA LEU A 24 4.11 0.78 -7.20
C LEU A 24 4.01 2.31 -7.02
N TRP A 25 4.30 3.08 -8.08
CA TRP A 25 4.19 4.54 -8.06
C TRP A 25 2.75 5.03 -7.91
N GLN A 26 1.81 4.39 -8.61
CA GLN A 26 0.38 4.70 -8.48
C GLN A 26 -0.14 4.37 -7.08
N LEU A 27 0.23 3.20 -6.55
CA LEU A 27 -0.12 2.80 -5.18
C LEU A 27 0.43 3.80 -4.17
N ALA A 28 1.74 4.10 -4.23
CA ALA A 28 2.39 5.04 -3.33
C ALA A 28 1.71 6.42 -3.34
N TYR A 29 1.41 6.95 -4.53
CA TYR A 29 0.68 8.21 -4.67
C TYR A 29 -0.70 8.17 -4.02
N LYS A 30 -1.47 7.10 -4.24
CA LYS A 30 -2.83 6.92 -3.69
C LYS A 30 -2.86 6.80 -2.17
N VAL A 31 -1.86 6.13 -1.59
CA VAL A 31 -1.77 5.97 -0.13
C VAL A 31 -0.94 7.08 0.55
N GLY A 32 -0.45 8.07 -0.21
CA GLY A 32 0.32 9.19 0.34
C GLY A 32 1.71 8.79 0.87
N LEU A 33 2.34 7.81 0.22
CA LEU A 33 3.71 7.36 0.50
C LEU A 33 4.63 7.70 -0.67
N THR A 34 5.94 7.69 -0.42
CA THR A 34 6.93 7.61 -1.49
C THR A 34 7.13 6.13 -1.90
N PRO A 35 7.70 5.85 -3.10
CA PRO A 35 7.77 4.48 -3.60
C PRO A 35 8.55 3.52 -2.69
N THR A 36 9.65 3.97 -2.09
CA THR A 36 10.49 3.14 -1.22
C THR A 36 9.76 2.65 0.04
N PRO A 37 9.12 3.50 0.87
CA PRO A 37 8.33 3.03 2.00
C PRO A 37 7.06 2.28 1.57
N CYS A 38 6.46 2.62 0.43
CA CYS A 38 5.34 1.84 -0.12
C CYS A 38 5.77 0.39 -0.44
N PHE A 39 6.94 0.21 -1.07
CA PHE A 39 7.48 -1.11 -1.39
C PHE A 39 7.82 -1.93 -0.15
N LYS A 40 8.33 -1.30 0.91
CA LYS A 40 8.64 -2.00 2.17
C LYS A 40 7.41 -2.53 2.91
N ARG A 41 6.24 -1.94 2.66
CA ARG A 41 4.96 -2.33 3.27
C ARG A 41 4.20 -3.38 2.47
N LEU A 42 4.49 -3.45 1.17
CA LEU A 42 3.86 -4.36 0.20
C LEU A 42 4.47 -5.76 0.32
#